data_AF-A0A2C2V651-F1
#
_entry.id   AF-A0A2C2V651-F1
#
_cell.length_a   1.000
_cell.length_b   1.000
_cell.length_c   1.000
_cell.angle_alpha   90.00
_cell.angle_beta   90.00
_cell.angle_gamma   90.00
#
_symmetry.space_group_name_H-M   'P 1'
#
loop_
_entity.id
_entity.type
_entity.pdbx_description
1 polymer ?
#
loop_
_entity_poly.entity_id
_entity_poly.type
_entity_poly.pdbx_seq_one_letter_code
_entity_poly.pdbx_strand_id
1 'polypeptide(L)' 'MPNGTVDAWRKFTQPTPPPLYHELFAAMFQGNLQIDGDIKELMANLRAMTRLLDVTREVQLTVA' A
#
# COMPACT_ATOMS: atom_id res chain seq x y z
N MET A 1 -10.35 5.12 0.40
CA MET A 1 -9.06 4.44 0.65
C MET A 1 -9.34 3.25 1.55
N PRO A 2 -8.63 2.11 1.41
CA PRO A 2 -8.75 1.00 2.36
C PRO A 2 -8.60 1.53 3.79
N ASN A 3 -9.39 1.02 4.73
CA ASN A 3 -9.38 1.51 6.10
C ASN A 3 -7.96 1.34 6.70
N GLY A 4 -7.34 2.45 7.09
CA GLY A 4 -5.96 2.49 7.55
C GLY A 4 -5.63 3.83 8.18
N THR A 5 -4.76 3.85 9.19
CA THR A 5 -4.41 5.12 9.86
C THR A 5 -3.61 6.01 8.92
N VAL A 6 -3.73 7.34 9.08
CA VAL A 6 -2.96 8.32 8.27
C VAL A 6 -1.46 8.05 8.36
N ASP A 7 -0.97 7.65 9.54
CA ASP A 7 0.44 7.34 9.74
C ASP A 7 0.89 6.06 9.02
N ALA A 8 0.01 5.07 8.89
CA ALA A 8 0.32 3.86 8.13
C ALA A 8 0.50 4.18 6.65
N TRP A 9 -0.42 4.97 6.08
CA TRP A 9 -0.33 5.43 4.70
C TRP A 9 0.91 6.29 4.47
N ARG A 10 1.22 7.21 5.38
CA ARG A 10 2.45 8.03 5.30
C ARG A 10 3.72 7.19 5.28
N LYS A 11 3.81 6.12 6.07
CA LYS A 11 4.96 5.21 6.05
C LYS A 11 5.02 4.40 4.75
N PHE A 12 3.87 3.96 4.25
CA PHE A 12 3.75 3.14 3.06
C PHE A 12 4.14 3.88 1.76
N THR A 13 3.79 5.17 1.64
CA THR A 13 4.06 5.97 0.43
C THR A 13 5.44 6.62 0.41
N GLN A 14 6.27 6.41 1.44
CA GLN A 14 7.66 6.88 1.42
C GLN A 14 8.42 6.24 0.25
N PRO A 15 9.36 6.97 -0.38
CA PRO A 15 10.21 6.42 -1.44
C PRO A 15 10.96 5.16 -1.00
N THR A 16 11.44 5.17 0.25
CA THR A 16 12.03 4.00 0.91
C THR A 16 11.21 3.70 2.17
N PRO A 17 10.20 2.82 2.08
CA PRO A 17 9.33 2.53 3.20
C PRO A 17 10.07 1.74 4.30
N PRO A 18 9.72 1.94 5.58
CA PRO A 18 10.28 1.15 6.67
C PRO A 18 9.90 -0.34 6.56
N PRO A 19 10.60 -1.24 7.29
CA PRO A 19 10.26 -2.65 7.34
C PRO A 19 8.77 -2.86 7.63
N LEU A 20 8.17 -3.85 6.96
CA LEU A 20 6.72 -4.15 6.99
C LEU A 20 5.79 -3.14 6.30
N TYR A 21 6.30 -2.10 5.63
CA TYR A 21 5.47 -1.16 4.83
C TYR A 21 5.82 -1.18 3.33
N HIS A 22 6.62 -2.15 2.90
CA HIS A 22 7.13 -2.23 1.52
C HIS A 22 6.08 -2.77 0.55
N GLU A 23 5.16 -3.61 1.01
CA GLU A 23 4.09 -4.20 0.19
C GLU A 23 2.77 -4.29 0.95
N LEU A 24 1.68 -4.43 0.20
CA LEU A 24 0.32 -4.41 0.72
C LEU A 24 0.09 -5.45 1.83
N PHE A 25 0.57 -6.69 1.63
CA PHE A 25 0.39 -7.76 2.62
C PHE A 25 1.25 -7.58 3.87
N ALA A 26 2.49 -7.10 3.72
CA ALA A 26 3.34 -6.80 4.87
C ALA A 26 2.73 -5.71 5.76
N ALA A 27 2.13 -4.68 5.14
CA ALA A 27 1.48 -3.59 5.86
C ALA A 27 0.16 -4.02 6.53
N MET A 28 -0.57 -4.95 5.92
CA MET A 28 -1.71 -5.61 6.57
C MET A 28 -1.29 -6.45 7.79
N PHE A 29 -0.19 -7.20 7.68
CA PHE A 29 0.29 -8.05 8.77
C PHE A 29 0.62 -7.24 10.03
N GLN A 30 1.02 -5.97 9.89
CA GLN A 30 1.25 -5.08 11.02
C GLN A 30 -0.05 -4.54 11.67
N GLY A 31 -1.24 -4.88 11.15
CA GLY A 31 -2.54 -4.46 11.67
C GLY A 31 -2.92 -3.01 11.36
N ASN A 32 -2.15 -2.34 10.51
CA ASN A 32 -2.27 -0.89 10.27
C ASN A 32 -3.00 -0.55 8.95
N LEU A 33 -3.22 -1.55 8.10
CA LEU A 33 -4.02 -1.47 6.88
C LEU A 33 -4.99 -2.65 6.84
N GLN A 34 -6.22 -2.40 6.41
CA GLN A 34 -7.23 -3.42 6.20
C GLN A 34 -7.67 -3.42 4.74
N ILE A 35 -7.77 -4.62 4.17
CA ILE A 35 -8.38 -4.83 2.86
C ILE A 35 -9.83 -5.26 3.07
N ASP A 36 -10.73 -4.46 2.52
CA ASP A 36 -12.16 -4.73 2.50
C ASP A 36 -12.62 -4.96 1.04
N GLY A 37 -13.74 -5.65 0.85
CA GLY A 37 -14.31 -5.96 -0.48
C GLY A 37 -14.09 -7.40 -0.95
N ASP A 38 -14.23 -7.65 -2.26
CA ASP A 38 -14.05 -8.99 -2.82
C ASP A 38 -12.57 -9.35 -2.98
N ILE A 39 -12.10 -10.21 -2.07
CA ILE A 39 -10.72 -10.71 -2.07
C ILE A 39 -10.41 -11.48 -3.36
N LYS A 40 -11.36 -12.18 -3.98
CA LYS A 40 -11.11 -12.92 -5.23
C LYS A 40 -10.77 -11.97 -6.37
N GLU A 41 -11.49 -10.85 -6.49
CA GLU A 41 -11.18 -9.84 -7.50
C GLU A 41 -9.83 -9.17 -7.25
N LEU A 42 -9.51 -8.88 -5.99
CA LEU A 42 -8.19 -8.38 -5.62
C LEU A 42 -7.08 -9.36 -6.00
N MET A 43 -7.24 -10.64 -5.66
CA MET A 43 -6.22 -11.66 -5.96
C MET A 43 -6.05 -11.83 -7.48
N ALA A 44 -7.15 -11.83 -8.23
CA ALA A 44 -7.11 -11.90 -9.70
C ALA A 44 -6.36 -10.72 -10.33
N ASN A 45 -6.38 -9.55 -9.68
CA ASN A 45 -5.76 -8.31 -10.17
C ASN A 45 -4.57 -7.86 -9.32
N LEU A 46 -3.96 -8.76 -8.54
CA LEU A 46 -3.00 -8.40 -7.50
C LEU A 46 -1.81 -7.59 -8.04
N ARG A 47 -1.30 -7.95 -9.22
CA ARG A 47 -0.19 -7.24 -9.86
C ARG A 47 -0.53 -5.79 -10.21
N ALA A 48 -1.74 -5.56 -10.71
CA ALA A 48 -2.21 -4.21 -11.02
C ALA A 48 -2.39 -3.39 -9.73
N MET A 49 -2.93 -4.01 -8.67
CA MET A 49 -3.08 -3.37 -7.37
C MET A 49 -1.73 -2.98 -6.75
N THR A 50 -0.75 -3.89 -6.72
CA THR A 50 0.58 -3.59 -6.20
C THR A 50 1.25 -2.48 -7.02
N ARG A 51 1.12 -2.50 -8.36
CA ARG A 51 1.65 -1.43 -9.21
C ARG A 51 1.03 -0.07 -8.91
N LEU A 52 -0.29 0.00 -8.72
CA LEU A 52 -0.97 1.23 -8.33
C LEU A 52 -0.36 1.83 -7.07
N LEU A 53 -0.07 0.99 -6.08
CA LEU A 53 0.56 1.38 -4.83
C LEU A 53 2.00 1.87 -5.03
N ASP A 54 2.79 1.22 -5.89
CA ASP A 54 4.16 1.67 -6.20
C ASP A 54 4.18 3.03 -6.90
N VAL A 55 3.22 3.30 -7.81
CA VAL A 55 3.10 4.59 -8.50
C VAL A 55 2.93 5.74 -7.50
N THR A 56 2.26 5.52 -6.36
CA THR A 56 2.13 6.57 -5.33
C THR A 56 3.49 7.06 -4.81
N ARG A 57 4.49 6.18 -4.77
CA ARG A 57 5.86 6.48 -4.34
C ARG A 57 6.65 7.21 -5.44
N GLU A 58 6.43 6.83 -6.70
CA GLU A 58 7.06 7.47 -7.87
C GLU A 58 6.58 8.91 -8.07
N VAL A 59 5.28 9.17 -7.95
CA VAL A 59 4.73 10.52 -8.04
C VAL A 59 5.28 11.41 -6.93
N GLN A 60 5.40 10.86 -5.72
CA GLN A 60 5.96 11.60 -4.59
C GLN A 60 7.44 11.97 -4.79
N LEU A 61 8.22 11.14 -5.50
CA LEU A 61 9.59 11.44 -5.93
C LEU A 61 9.67 12.50 -7.03
N THR A 62 8.63 12.67 -7.83
CA THR A 62 8.64 13.63 -8.95
C THR A 62 8.27 15.05 -8.52
N VAL A 63 7.60 15.19 -7.38
CA VAL A 63 7.11 16.48 -6.83
C VAL A 63 7.98 16.96 -5.65
N ALA A 64 8.99 16.18 -5.24
CA ALA A 64 9.96 16.50 -4.19
C ALA A 64 11.27 17.03 -4.77
#